data_AF-A0A066TS52-F1
#
_entry.id   AF-A0A066TS52-F1
#
_cell.length_a   1.000
_cell.length_b   1.000
_cell.length_c   1.000
_cell.angle_alpha   90.00
_cell.angle_beta   90.00
_cell.angle_gamma   90.00
#
_symmetry.space_group_name_H-M   'P 1'
#
loop_
_entity.id
_entity.type
_entity.pdbx_description
1 polymer ?
#
loop_
_entity_poly.entity_id
_entity_poly.type
_entity_poly.pdbx_seq_one_letter_code
_entity_poly.pdbx_strand_id
1 'polypeptide(L)'
;MGGADSSYQDDLDYLLDYAREDWGGLSPVGAVAGAMAGQGATLEQLTSAMLAVLGDLHDRGAVPGDLVEQEPGFRPWPGEKDEHLRRIEAETLALGRLPETGEIAWLHDPSS
;
A
#
# COMPACT_ATOMS: atom_id res chain seq x y z
N MET A 1 26.46 -9.39 5.86
CA MET A 1 25.03 -9.73 5.65
C MET A 1 24.23 -8.53 6.12
N GLY A 2 23.64 -7.76 5.20
CA GLY A 2 22.90 -6.53 5.53
C GLY A 2 22.28 -5.83 4.31
N GLY A 3 22.03 -6.56 3.21
CA GLY A 3 21.62 -5.96 1.93
C GLY A 3 20.12 -5.98 1.65
N ALA A 4 19.38 -6.98 2.16
CA ALA A 4 17.94 -7.10 1.91
C ALA A 4 17.12 -6.11 2.75
N ASP A 5 17.45 -5.98 4.04
CA ASP A 5 16.77 -5.03 4.93
C ASP A 5 16.99 -3.58 4.52
N SER A 6 18.19 -3.22 4.05
CA SER A 6 18.45 -1.86 3.53
C SER A 6 17.61 -1.55 2.29
N SER A 7 17.54 -2.49 1.34
CA SER A 7 16.73 -2.31 0.12
C SER A 7 15.25 -2.12 0.43
N TYR A 8 14.71 -2.89 1.39
CA TYR A 8 13.31 -2.77 1.77
C TYR A 8 12.99 -1.45 2.49
N GLN A 9 13.91 -0.98 3.35
CA GLN A 9 13.75 0.34 3.97
C GLN A 9 13.78 1.47 2.93
N ASP A 10 14.70 1.39 1.97
CA ASP A 10 14.77 2.36 0.87
C ASP A 10 13.48 2.35 0.03
N ASP A 11 12.90 1.17 -0.23
CA ASP A 11 11.61 1.02 -0.93
C ASP A 11 10.44 1.63 -0.12
N LEU A 12 10.40 1.43 1.20
CA LEU A 12 9.39 2.03 2.07
C LEU A 12 9.51 3.56 2.11
N ASP A 13 10.72 4.09 2.23
CA ASP A 13 10.96 5.53 2.25
C ASP A 13 10.55 6.16 0.92
N TYR A 14 10.85 5.52 -0.21
CA TYR A 14 10.37 5.94 -1.53
C TYR A 14 8.82 5.97 -1.60
N LEU A 15 8.15 4.92 -1.11
CA LEU A 15 6.68 4.86 -1.13
C LEU A 15 6.04 5.92 -0.23
N LEU A 16 6.67 6.27 0.90
CA LEU A 16 6.20 7.34 1.78
C LEU A 16 6.37 8.71 1.13
N ASP A 17 7.53 8.99 0.55
CA ASP A 17 7.76 10.25 -0.14
C ASP A 17 6.76 10.41 -1.30
N TYR A 18 6.48 9.33 -2.03
CA TYR A 18 5.44 9.34 -3.05
C TYR A 18 4.04 9.65 -2.49
N ALA A 19 3.67 9.07 -1.34
CA ALA A 19 2.38 9.32 -0.69
C ALA A 19 2.26 10.72 -0.03
N ARG A 20 3.39 11.40 0.19
CA ARG A 20 3.45 12.79 0.70
C ARG A 20 3.33 13.80 -0.42
N GLU A 21 4.01 13.56 -1.53
CA GLU A 21 4.01 14.46 -2.69
C GLU A 21 2.73 14.36 -3.53
N ASP A 22 2.12 13.18 -3.61
CA ASP A 22 0.91 12.91 -4.38
C ASP A 22 0.07 11.78 -3.74
N TRP A 23 -1.05 11.43 -4.37
CA TRP A 23 -1.86 10.28 -3.98
C TRP A 23 -1.29 8.99 -4.59
N GLY A 24 -0.77 8.13 -3.73
CA GLY A 24 -0.12 6.90 -4.15
C GLY A 24 -1.10 5.76 -4.44
N GLY A 25 -1.12 5.23 -5.66
CA GLY A 25 -1.85 3.99 -5.96
C GLY A 25 -1.21 2.75 -5.29
N LEU A 26 -1.93 1.62 -5.29
CA LEU A 26 -1.41 0.36 -4.74
C LEU A 26 -0.46 -0.41 -5.68
N SER A 27 -0.33 -0.01 -6.95
CA SER A 27 0.53 -0.71 -7.92
C SER A 27 2.02 -0.69 -7.53
N PRO A 28 2.63 0.46 -7.12
CA PRO A 28 3.99 0.49 -6.57
C PRO A 28 4.18 -0.38 -5.32
N VAL A 29 3.19 -0.42 -4.44
CA VAL A 29 3.19 -1.29 -3.25
C VAL A 29 3.20 -2.76 -3.68
N GLY A 30 2.38 -3.11 -4.68
CA GLY A 30 2.35 -4.44 -5.27
C GLY A 30 3.67 -4.85 -5.91
N ALA A 31 4.42 -3.91 -6.50
CA ALA A 31 5.75 -4.17 -7.05
C ALA A 31 6.76 -4.55 -5.96
N VAL A 32 6.78 -3.80 -4.84
CA VAL A 32 7.62 -4.11 -3.67
C VAL A 32 7.22 -5.46 -3.07
N ALA A 33 5.91 -5.70 -2.91
CA ALA A 33 5.38 -6.98 -2.44
C ALA A 33 5.81 -8.16 -3.34
N GLY A 34 5.80 -7.98 -4.67
CA GLY A 34 6.26 -8.97 -5.62
C GLY A 34 7.76 -9.26 -5.50
N ALA A 35 8.58 -8.23 -5.28
CA ALA A 35 10.01 -8.40 -5.03
C ALA A 35 10.28 -9.18 -3.72
N MET A 36 9.50 -8.91 -2.66
CA MET A 36 9.58 -9.62 -1.38
C MET A 36 9.13 -11.07 -1.47
N ALA A 37 8.00 -11.33 -2.12
CA ALA A 37 7.42 -12.67 -2.22
C ALA A 37 8.22 -13.58 -3.18
N GLY A 38 8.93 -12.98 -4.14
CA GLY A 38 9.78 -13.67 -5.09
C GLY A 38 9.03 -14.24 -6.30
N GLN A 39 9.80 -14.76 -7.25
CA GLN A 39 9.27 -15.30 -8.51
C GLN A 39 8.38 -16.53 -8.27
N GLY A 40 7.20 -16.55 -8.90
CA GLY A 40 6.25 -17.66 -8.80
C GLY A 40 5.39 -17.67 -7.54
N ALA A 41 5.41 -16.58 -6.76
CA ALA A 41 4.52 -16.42 -5.61
C ALA A 41 3.04 -16.52 -6.01
N THR A 42 2.25 -17.18 -5.16
CA THR A 42 0.80 -17.27 -5.33
C THR A 42 0.14 -15.92 -5.04
N LEU A 43 -1.13 -15.75 -5.44
CA LEU A 43 -1.90 -14.56 -5.07
C LEU A 43 -1.94 -14.37 -3.56
N GLU A 44 -2.14 -15.44 -2.78
CA GLU A 44 -2.18 -15.35 -1.31
C GLU A 44 -0.86 -14.83 -0.74
N GLN A 45 0.28 -15.29 -1.27
CA GLN A 45 1.61 -14.83 -0.84
C GLN A 45 1.85 -13.38 -1.23
N LEU A 46 1.47 -12.99 -2.45
CA LEU A 46 1.55 -11.61 -2.94
C LEU A 46 0.65 -10.67 -2.11
N THR A 47 -0.57 -11.08 -1.81
CA THR A 47 -1.51 -10.33 -0.97
C THR A 47 -0.96 -10.18 0.44
N SER A 48 -0.45 -11.26 1.07
CA SER A 48 0.19 -11.16 2.40
C SER A 48 1.37 -10.21 2.40
N ALA A 49 2.25 -10.27 1.39
CA ALA A 49 3.38 -9.36 1.27
C ALA A 49 2.91 -7.90 1.10
N MET A 50 1.91 -7.66 0.25
CA MET A 50 1.34 -6.32 0.06
C MET A 50 0.73 -5.76 1.35
N LEU A 51 0.00 -6.58 2.11
CA LEU A 51 -0.57 -6.17 3.39
C LEU A 51 0.52 -5.85 4.43
N ALA A 52 1.66 -6.55 4.40
CA ALA A 52 2.80 -6.23 5.25
C ALA A 52 3.40 -4.85 4.91
N VAL A 53 3.62 -4.56 3.62
CA VAL A 53 4.09 -3.25 3.16
C VAL A 53 3.10 -2.14 3.56
N LEU A 54 1.80 -2.35 3.34
CA LEU A 54 0.76 -1.40 3.72
C LEU A 54 0.70 -1.17 5.23
N GLY A 55 0.92 -2.22 6.02
CA GLY A 55 1.00 -2.12 7.47
C GLY A 55 2.17 -1.24 7.91
N ASP A 56 3.35 -1.43 7.31
CA ASP A 56 4.54 -0.63 7.61
C ASP A 56 4.38 0.84 7.18
N LEU A 57 3.74 1.10 6.04
CA LEU A 57 3.42 2.45 5.58
C LEU A 57 2.42 3.15 6.50
N HIS A 58 1.39 2.42 6.96
CA HIS A 58 0.39 2.93 7.90
C HIS A 58 1.00 3.29 9.25
N ASP A 59 1.88 2.43 9.78
CA ASP A 59 2.62 2.70 11.02
C ASP A 59 3.55 3.93 10.92
N ARG A 60 3.86 4.38 9.70
CA ARG A 60 4.65 5.57 9.38
C ARG A 60 3.82 6.78 8.97
N GLY A 61 2.49 6.69 8.98
CA GLY A 61 1.58 7.81 8.77
C GLY A 61 0.82 7.81 7.44
N ALA A 62 1.20 6.98 6.46
CA ALA A 62 0.49 6.89 5.19
C ALA A 62 -0.79 6.07 5.34
N VAL A 63 -1.95 6.70 5.15
CA VAL A 63 -3.26 6.07 5.35
C VAL A 63 -3.97 5.83 4.02
N PRO A 64 -4.76 4.74 3.90
CA PRO A 64 -5.58 4.51 2.74
C PRO A 64 -6.83 5.40 2.73
N GLY A 65 -7.30 5.73 1.53
CA GLY A 65 -8.45 6.58 1.32
C GLY A 65 -8.94 6.60 -0.12
N ASP A 66 -9.94 7.44 -0.36
CA ASP A 66 -10.55 7.65 -1.67
C ASP A 66 -10.12 9.00 -2.24
N LEU A 67 -9.90 9.08 -3.56
CA LEU A 67 -9.86 10.36 -4.24
C LEU A 67 -11.26 10.95 -4.35
N VAL A 68 -11.36 12.24 -4.08
CA VAL A 68 -12.61 13.00 -4.17
C VAL A 68 -12.41 14.20 -5.08
N GLU A 69 -13.43 14.56 -5.86
CA GLU A 69 -13.34 15.70 -6.80
C GLU A 69 -13.24 17.07 -6.11
N GLN A 70 -13.50 17.12 -4.79
CA GLN A 70 -13.58 18.34 -3.99
C GLN A 70 -12.35 18.46 -3.09
N GLU A 71 -11.87 19.69 -2.86
CA GLU A 71 -10.82 19.98 -1.88
C GLU A 71 -11.10 19.29 -0.53
N PRO A 72 -10.14 18.53 0.05
CA PRO A 72 -8.71 18.50 -0.26
C PRO A 72 -8.27 17.46 -1.32
N GLY A 73 -9.22 16.88 -2.07
CA GLY A 73 -8.94 15.93 -3.15
C GLY A 73 -8.72 14.47 -2.70
N PHE A 74 -8.53 14.25 -1.40
CA PHE A 74 -8.40 12.94 -0.78
C PHE A 74 -9.24 12.84 0.49
N ARG A 75 -9.85 11.68 0.71
CA ARG A 75 -10.59 11.37 1.93
C ARG A 75 -10.02 10.10 2.57
N PRO A 76 -9.32 10.20 3.72
CA PRO A 76 -8.86 9.01 4.42
C PRO A 76 -10.07 8.17 4.83
N TRP A 77 -9.94 6.86 4.73
CA TRP A 77 -10.96 5.97 5.24
C TRP A 77 -11.06 6.09 6.77
N PRO A 78 -12.27 5.98 7.32
CA PRO A 78 -12.44 5.91 8.77
C PRO A 78 -12.03 4.53 9.28
N GLY A 79 -11.44 4.50 10.48
CA GLY A 79 -11.12 3.26 11.19
C GLY A 79 -9.64 3.10 11.48
N GLU A 80 -9.30 1.90 11.96
CA GLU A 80 -7.95 1.54 12.37
C GLU A 80 -7.21 0.74 11.28
N LYS A 81 -5.88 0.65 11.41
CA LYS A 81 -5.00 -0.09 10.47
C LYS A 81 -5.55 -1.47 10.11
N ASP A 82 -5.95 -2.26 11.11
CA ASP A 82 -6.43 -3.63 10.90
C ASP A 82 -7.77 -3.68 10.15
N GLU A 83 -8.60 -2.64 10.22
CA GLU A 83 -9.83 -2.53 9.45
C GLU A 83 -9.53 -2.21 7.98
N HIS A 84 -8.60 -1.30 7.74
CA HIS A 84 -8.15 -0.95 6.40
C HIS A 84 -7.49 -2.14 5.69
N LEU A 85 -6.57 -2.83 6.36
CA LEU A 85 -5.88 -4.01 5.82
C LEU A 85 -6.87 -5.13 5.49
N ARG A 86 -7.84 -5.41 6.36
CA ARG A 86 -8.89 -6.40 6.10
C ARG A 86 -9.76 -6.04 4.89
N ARG A 87 -10.07 -4.75 4.72
CA ARG A 87 -10.82 -4.27 3.55
C ARG A 87 -10.02 -4.49 2.26
N ILE A 88 -8.75 -4.06 2.25
CA ILE A 88 -7.86 -4.21 1.08
C ILE A 88 -7.64 -5.69 0.75
N GLU A 89 -7.47 -6.55 1.76
CA GLU A 89 -7.38 -8.00 1.57
C GLU A 89 -8.63 -8.55 0.88
N ALA A 90 -9.81 -8.25 1.41
CA ALA A 90 -11.07 -8.74 0.87
C ALA A 90 -11.29 -8.29 -0.59
N GLU A 91 -11.01 -7.02 -0.90
CA GLU A 91 -11.14 -6.48 -2.25
C GLU A 91 -10.09 -7.08 -3.21
N THR A 92 -8.85 -7.28 -2.76
CA THR A 92 -7.79 -7.93 -3.56
C THR A 92 -8.13 -9.37 -3.90
N LEU A 93 -8.64 -10.13 -2.91
CA LEU A 93 -9.09 -11.50 -3.13
C LEU A 93 -10.28 -11.57 -4.09
N ALA A 94 -11.18 -10.59 -4.04
CA ALA A 94 -12.30 -10.50 -4.98
C ALA A 94 -11.85 -10.19 -6.41
N LEU A 95 -10.78 -9.41 -6.60
CA LEU A 95 -10.18 -9.15 -7.92
C LEU A 95 -9.50 -10.39 -8.51
N GLY A 96 -9.01 -11.31 -7.67
CA GLY A 96 -8.24 -12.49 -8.10
C GLY A 96 -6.85 -12.17 -8.64
N ARG A 97 -6.37 -10.94 -8.41
CA ARG A 97 -5.02 -10.44 -8.73
C ARG A 97 -4.67 -9.26 -7.82
N LEU A 98 -3.40 -8.85 -7.81
CA LEU A 98 -3.04 -7.59 -7.17
C LEU A 98 -3.76 -6.41 -7.84
N PRO A 99 -4.14 -5.38 -7.06
CA PRO A 99 -4.80 -4.20 -7.57
C PRO A 99 -3.85 -3.32 -8.39
N GLU A 100 -4.39 -2.76 -9.46
CA GLU A 100 -3.77 -1.66 -10.19
C GLU A 100 -4.06 -0.31 -9.48
N THR A 101 -3.38 0.74 -9.94
CA THR A 101 -3.60 2.10 -9.43
C THR A 101 -5.06 2.51 -9.56
N GLY A 102 -5.67 2.92 -8.45
CA GLY A 102 -7.04 3.44 -8.38
C GLY A 102 -8.16 2.40 -8.28
N GLU A 103 -7.84 1.10 -8.18
CA GLU A 103 -8.89 0.06 -8.11
C GLU A 103 -9.49 -0.15 -6.72
N ILE A 104 -8.68 -0.05 -5.67
CA ILE A 104 -9.10 -0.33 -4.27
C ILE A 104 -8.97 0.93 -3.42
N ALA A 105 -7.76 1.48 -3.34
CA ALA A 105 -7.42 2.59 -2.47
C ALA A 105 -6.33 3.47 -3.07
N TRP A 106 -6.24 4.66 -2.49
CA TRP A 106 -5.11 5.57 -2.61
C TRP A 106 -4.44 5.72 -1.26
N LEU A 107 -3.14 5.93 -1.24
CA LEU A 107 -2.35 6.19 -0.05
C LEU A 107 -1.98 7.67 -0.01
N HIS A 108 -2.11 8.26 1.16
CA HIS A 108 -1.65 9.62 1.40
C HIS A 108 -1.16 9.77 2.84
N ASP A 109 -0.12 10.57 3.04
CA ASP A 109 0.34 10.99 4.36
C ASP A 109 -0.21 12.40 4.67
N PRO A 110 -1.34 12.51 5.40
CA PRO A 110 -2.00 13.78 5.69
C PRO A 110 -1.25 14.62 6.75
N SER A 111 -0.14 14.12 7.28
CA SER A 111 0.65 14.81 8.31
C SER A 111 1.72 15.77 7.75
N SER A 112 1.76 15.91 6.41
CA SER A 112 2.68 16.76 5.64
C SER A 112 2.24 18.21 5.53
#